data_AF-A0A7C0WN43-F1
#
_entry.id   AF-A0A7C0WN43-F1
#
_cell.length_a   1.000
_cell.length_b   1.000
_cell.length_c   1.000
_cell.angle_alpha   90.00
_cell.angle_beta   90.00
_cell.angle_gamma   90.00
#
_symmetry.space_group_name_H-M   'P 1'
#
loop_
_entity.id
_entity.type
_entity.pdbx_description
1 polymer ?
#
loop_
_entity_poly.entity_id
_entity_poly.type
_entity_poly.pdbx_seq_one_letter_code
_entity_poly.pdbx_strand_id
1 'polypeptide(L)'
;NAGEIVAELFTTELYQSTDLKILGRNQAKRVMREKKITPPQVIDRRFAQKIGQVWEVDGVFIGSVSEYWYRLEKKKRRQAGEEPAVGINARLIDVASGNVIWASSHSRSSHDFLTADRDHINRVAQIVVANMIDSLD
;
A
#
# COMPACT_ATOMS: atom_id res chain seq x y z
N ASN A 1 1.92 12.26 1.91
CA ASN A 1 2.85 11.41 1.13
C ASN A 1 2.07 10.20 0.62
N ALA A 2 2.19 9.80 -0.66
CA ALA A 2 1.41 8.71 -1.26
C ALA A 2 1.51 7.39 -0.48
N GLY A 3 2.70 7.05 0.00
CA GLY A 3 2.89 5.83 0.80
C GLY A 3 2.17 5.83 2.14
N GLU A 4 1.86 6.99 2.71
CA GLU A 4 1.06 7.10 3.94
C GLU A 4 -0.42 6.86 3.65
N ILE A 5 -0.95 7.49 2.60
CA ILE A 5 -2.33 7.29 2.13
C ILE A 5 -2.57 5.81 1.84
N VAL A 6 -1.69 5.18 1.05
CA VAL A 6 -1.80 3.76 0.70
C VAL A 6 -1.74 2.86 1.94
N ALA A 7 -0.90 3.18 2.93
CA ALA A 7 -0.83 2.37 4.16
C ALA A 7 -2.10 2.48 5.03
N GLU A 8 -2.75 3.65 5.07
CA GLU A 8 -4.03 3.83 5.76
C GLU A 8 -5.17 3.11 5.03
N LEU A 9 -5.19 3.17 3.69
CA LEU A 9 -6.12 2.38 2.88
C LEU A 9 -5.92 0.88 3.12
N PHE A 10 -4.68 0.41 3.09
CA PHE A 10 -4.35 -1.00 3.34
C PHE A 10 -4.80 -1.46 4.73
N THR A 11 -4.58 -0.62 5.75
CA THR A 11 -5.06 -0.88 7.12
C THR A 11 -6.59 -0.94 7.17
N THR A 12 -7.27 -0.05 6.46
CA THR A 12 -8.74 0.01 6.41
C THR A 12 -9.33 -1.21 5.74
N GLU A 13 -8.82 -1.61 4.58
CA GLU A 13 -9.29 -2.80 3.85
C GLU A 13 -9.00 -4.09 4.64
N LEU A 14 -7.85 -4.20 5.33
CA LEU A 14 -7.58 -5.32 6.23
C LEU A 14 -8.61 -5.45 7.35
N TYR A 15 -9.03 -4.34 7.97
CA TYR A 15 -10.07 -4.35 9.00
C TYR A 15 -11.45 -4.76 8.45
N GLN A 16 -11.71 -4.56 7.16
CA GLN A 16 -12.99 -4.86 6.53
C GLN A 16 -13.05 -6.30 6.02
N SER A 17 -11.94 -6.84 5.52
CA SER A 17 -11.90 -8.13 4.83
C SER A 17 -11.33 -9.27 5.69
N THR A 18 -10.76 -8.99 6.86
CA THR A 18 -10.10 -10.02 7.69
C THR A 18 -10.42 -9.85 9.18
N ASP A 19 -10.33 -10.93 9.96
CA ASP A 19 -10.42 -10.92 11.43
C ASP A 19 -9.06 -10.68 12.11
N LEU A 20 -8.06 -10.19 11.37
CA LEU A 20 -6.72 -9.99 11.89
C LEU A 20 -6.68 -8.84 12.90
N LYS A 21 -5.89 -9.01 13.97
CA LYS A 21 -5.57 -7.92 14.89
C LYS A 21 -4.49 -7.04 14.27
N ILE A 22 -4.87 -5.86 13.78
CA ILE A 22 -3.96 -4.99 13.04
C ILE A 22 -3.27 -3.97 13.95
N LEU A 23 -1.93 -3.95 13.93
CA LEU A 23 -1.13 -2.82 14.43
C LEU A 23 -0.98 -1.78 13.31
N GLY A 24 -1.86 -0.77 13.30
CA GLY A 24 -1.85 0.27 12.27
C GLY A 24 -0.56 1.10 12.25
N ARG A 25 -0.25 1.73 11.09
CA ARG A 25 0.99 2.48 10.87
C ARG A 25 1.27 3.56 11.92
N ASN A 26 0.25 4.29 12.35
CA ASN A 26 0.41 5.36 13.33
C ASN A 26 0.81 4.83 14.72
N GLN A 27 0.28 3.66 15.10
CA GLN A 27 0.67 2.97 16.33
C GLN A 27 2.10 2.43 16.20
N ALA A 28 2.44 1.79 15.08
CA ALA A 28 3.79 1.33 14.79
C ALA A 28 4.82 2.48 14.86
N LYS A 29 4.55 3.63 14.21
CA LYS A 29 5.40 4.84 14.26
C LYS A 29 5.59 5.36 15.69
N ARG A 30 4.53 5.31 16.51
CA ARG A 30 4.59 5.72 17.92
C ARG A 30 5.57 4.83 18.70
N VAL A 31 5.44 3.51 18.59
CA VAL A 31 6.33 2.56 19.26
C VAL A 31 7.78 2.74 18.80
N MET A 32 8.02 2.98 17.50
CA MET A 32 9.37 3.25 17.00
C MET A 32 9.99 4.50 17.63
N ARG A 33 9.21 5.58 17.75
CA ARG A 33 9.68 6.82 18.40
C ARG A 33 10.01 6.60 19.87
N GLU A 34 9.15 5.90 20.60
CA GLU A 34 9.34 5.57 22.01
C GLU A 34 10.60 4.70 22.23
N LYS A 35 10.83 3.72 21.35
CA LYS A 35 12.01 2.84 21.39
C LYS A 35 13.25 3.41 20.69
N LYS A 36 13.21 4.67 20.23
CA LYS A 36 14.29 5.36 19.47
C LYS A 36 14.78 4.56 18.25
N ILE A 37 13.87 3.88 17.56
CA ILE A 37 14.16 3.09 16.37
C ILE A 37 14.03 3.99 15.14
N THR A 38 15.13 4.19 14.42
CA THR A 38 15.15 4.88 13.14
C THR A 38 14.99 3.86 12.01
N PRO A 39 13.93 3.92 11.19
CA PRO A 39 13.81 3.04 10.04
C PRO A 39 14.93 3.32 9.02
N PRO A 40 15.45 2.28 8.34
CA PRO A 40 16.29 2.47 7.18
C PRO A 40 15.50 3.15 6.06
N GLN A 41 16.21 3.75 5.08
CA GLN A 41 15.56 4.31 3.89
C GLN A 41 14.76 3.26 3.11
N VAL A 42 15.29 2.03 3.06
CA VAL A 42 14.63 0.88 2.43
C VAL A 42 14.30 -0.13 3.52
N ILE A 43 13.01 -0.41 3.66
CA ILE A 43 12.54 -1.47 4.56
C ILE A 43 12.67 -2.79 3.81
N ASP A 44 13.66 -3.59 4.20
CA ASP A 44 13.85 -4.94 3.69
C ASP A 44 13.21 -6.00 4.61
N ARG A 45 13.24 -7.25 4.16
CA ARG A 45 12.67 -8.38 4.91
C ARG A 45 13.32 -8.57 6.28
N ARG A 46 14.62 -8.27 6.40
CA ARG A 46 15.39 -8.48 7.62
C ARG A 46 15.01 -7.45 8.68
N PHE A 47 14.84 -6.20 8.28
CA PHE A 47 14.32 -5.15 9.14
C PHE A 47 12.86 -5.41 9.51
N ALA A 48 12.03 -5.83 8.55
CA ALA A 48 10.62 -6.19 8.78
C ALA A 48 10.48 -7.29 9.84
N GLN A 49 11.27 -8.36 9.73
CA GLN A 49 11.28 -9.43 10.72
C GLN A 49 11.72 -8.92 12.10
N LYS A 50 12.83 -8.18 12.15
CA LYS A 50 13.36 -7.63 13.41
C LYS A 50 12.35 -6.70 14.09
N ILE A 51 11.68 -5.84 13.33
CA ILE A 51 10.70 -4.91 13.92
C ILE A 51 9.42 -5.62 14.33
N GLY A 52 9.01 -6.67 13.59
CA GLY A 52 7.90 -7.53 13.97
C GLY A 52 8.12 -8.21 15.33
N GLN A 53 9.35 -8.70 15.58
CA GLN A 53 9.72 -9.26 16.88
C GLN A 53 9.64 -8.22 18.01
N VAL A 54 10.01 -6.97 17.75
CA VAL A 54 9.94 -5.87 18.73
C VAL A 54 8.50 -5.43 19.05
N TRP A 55 7.60 -5.61 18.09
CA TRP A 55 6.17 -5.32 18.22
C TRP A 55 5.34 -6.52 18.66
N GLU A 56 5.94 -7.71 18.78
CA GLU A 56 5.27 -8.95 19.15
C GLU A 56 4.06 -9.25 18.24
N VAL A 57 4.28 -9.11 16.92
CA VAL A 57 3.29 -9.44 15.87
C VAL A 57 3.71 -10.67 15.07
N ASP A 58 2.74 -11.40 14.54
CA ASP A 58 2.98 -12.62 13.75
C ASP A 58 3.46 -12.31 12.32
N GLY A 59 3.00 -11.20 11.76
CA GLY A 59 3.27 -10.80 10.38
C GLY A 59 3.52 -9.31 10.24
N VAL A 60 4.36 -8.94 9.25
CA VAL A 60 4.61 -7.54 8.90
C VAL A 60 4.39 -7.32 7.41
N PHE A 61 3.46 -6.43 7.08
CA PHE A 61 3.31 -5.91 5.73
C PHE A 61 4.37 -4.86 5.43
N ILE A 62 5.08 -5.03 4.32
CA ILE A 62 6.01 -4.05 3.76
C ILE A 62 5.68 -3.80 2.30
N GLY A 63 5.91 -2.59 1.82
CA GLY A 63 5.55 -2.24 0.45
C GLY A 63 6.10 -0.91 -0.01
N SER A 64 5.84 -0.62 -1.28
CA SER A 64 6.21 0.63 -1.94
C SER A 64 5.10 1.07 -2.89
N VAL A 65 5.01 2.39 -3.08
CA VAL A 65 4.14 3.00 -4.08
C VAL A 65 5.04 3.37 -5.26
N SER A 66 4.88 2.68 -6.38
CA SER A 66 5.68 2.88 -7.60
C SER A 66 5.10 3.99 -8.48
N GLU A 67 3.77 4.18 -8.46
CA GLU A 67 3.09 5.26 -9.17
C GLU A 67 1.99 5.86 -8.29
N TYR A 68 1.87 7.19 -8.29
CA TYR A 68 0.80 7.94 -7.62
C TYR A 68 0.72 9.36 -8.18
N TRP A 69 0.29 9.50 -9.43
CA TRP A 69 0.23 10.79 -10.12
C TRP A 69 -0.84 10.78 -11.20
N TYR A 70 -1.23 11.97 -11.65
CA TYR A 70 -2.08 12.13 -12.82
C TYR A 70 -1.21 12.16 -14.08
N ARG A 71 -1.39 11.16 -14.95
CA ARG A 71 -0.74 11.07 -16.24
C ARG A 71 -1.39 12.03 -17.22
N LEU A 72 -0.59 12.97 -17.73
CA LEU A 72 -0.99 13.86 -18.80
C LEU A 72 -1.03 13.07 -20.10
N GLU A 73 -2.22 12.77 -20.59
CA GLU A 73 -2.35 12.12 -21.89
C GLU A 73 -2.09 13.16 -23.01
N LYS A 74 -0.98 13.03 -23.74
CA LYS A 74 -0.71 13.84 -24.94
C LYS A 74 -1.52 13.27 -26.12
N LYS A 75 -2.84 13.45 -26.16
CA LYS A 75 -3.62 13.20 -27.38
C LYS A 75 -3.83 14.47 -28.20
N LYS A 76 -3.55 14.34 -29.50
CA LYS A 76 -3.75 15.36 -30.52
C LYS A 76 -5.19 15.91 -30.46
N ARG A 77 -5.27 17.23 -30.30
CA ARG A 77 -6.30 18.16 -30.75
C ARG A 77 -7.53 18.52 -29.93
N ARG A 78 -8.11 17.80 -28.95
CA ARG A 78 -9.35 18.35 -28.32
C ARG A 78 -9.70 18.14 -26.83
N GLN A 79 -8.94 17.42 -26.01
CA GLN A 79 -9.07 17.49 -24.54
C GLN A 79 -7.90 16.72 -23.92
N ALA A 80 -6.90 17.43 -23.37
CA ALA A 80 -5.87 16.78 -22.58
C ALA A 80 -6.51 16.34 -21.26
N GLY A 81 -6.51 15.04 -21.01
CA GLY A 81 -6.99 14.49 -19.75
C GLY A 81 -5.86 14.21 -18.78
N GLU A 82 -6.06 14.58 -17.52
CA GLU A 82 -5.29 14.06 -16.39
C GLU A 82 -5.87 12.69 -16.01
N GLU A 83 -5.07 11.63 -16.17
CA GLU A 83 -5.46 10.24 -15.88
C GLU A 83 -4.81 9.78 -14.57
N PRO A 84 -5.55 9.43 -13.52
CA PRO A 84 -4.93 8.92 -12.29
C PRO A 84 -4.24 7.58 -12.56
N ALA A 85 -2.98 7.48 -12.16
CA ALA A 85 -2.19 6.25 -12.20
C ALA A 85 -1.68 5.92 -10.79
N VAL A 86 -1.96 4.70 -10.34
CA VAL A 86 -1.51 4.18 -9.05
C VAL A 86 -0.87 2.81 -9.24
N GLY A 87 0.30 2.62 -8.65
CA GLY A 87 1.04 1.36 -8.64
C GLY A 87 1.54 1.05 -7.24
N ILE A 88 1.19 -0.14 -6.72
CA ILE A 88 1.47 -0.54 -5.35
C ILE A 88 2.05 -1.95 -5.35
N ASN A 89 3.11 -2.15 -4.57
CA ASN A 89 3.71 -3.45 -4.31
C ASN A 89 3.68 -3.69 -2.81
N ALA A 90 3.23 -4.87 -2.38
CA ALA A 90 3.23 -5.26 -0.98
C ALA A 90 3.65 -6.72 -0.79
N ARG A 91 4.20 -7.01 0.39
CA ARG A 91 4.58 -8.36 0.83
C ARG A 91 4.25 -8.51 2.30
N LEU A 92 3.78 -9.68 2.68
CA LEU A 92 3.61 -10.10 4.07
C LEU A 92 4.79 -10.98 4.46
N ILE A 93 5.50 -10.55 5.50
CA ILE A 93 6.62 -11.29 6.08
C ILE A 93 6.12 -12.02 7.32
N ASP A 94 6.26 -13.34 7.35
CA ASP A 94 6.10 -14.13 8.58
C ASP A 94 7.26 -13.83 9.52
N VAL A 95 6.98 -13.39 10.74
CA VAL A 95 8.00 -12.94 11.69
C VAL A 95 8.80 -14.11 12.26
N ALA A 96 8.18 -15.27 12.43
CA ALA A 96 8.81 -16.46 12.99
C ALA A 96 9.93 -16.99 12.08
N SER A 97 9.63 -17.20 10.80
CA SER A 97 10.57 -17.73 9.81
C SER A 97 11.35 -16.66 9.05
N GLY A 98 10.80 -15.44 8.96
CA GLY A 98 11.35 -14.38 8.11
C GLY A 98 11.07 -14.59 6.63
N ASN A 99 10.16 -15.51 6.27
CA ASN A 99 9.79 -15.78 4.89
C ASN A 99 8.70 -14.83 4.39
N VAL A 100 8.67 -14.63 3.07
CA VAL A 100 7.53 -13.97 2.42
C VAL A 100 6.43 -15.02 2.29
N ILE A 101 5.31 -14.83 2.98
CA ILE A 101 4.16 -15.75 2.92
C ILE A 101 3.06 -15.26 1.97
N TRP A 102 3.09 -13.98 1.61
CA TRP A 102 2.23 -13.40 0.59
C TRP A 102 2.92 -12.22 -0.10
N ALA A 103 2.63 -12.03 -1.39
CA ALA A 103 3.11 -10.90 -2.16
C ALA A 103 2.11 -10.54 -3.25
N SER A 104 1.88 -9.24 -3.44
CA SER A 104 0.99 -8.73 -4.48
C SER A 104 1.52 -7.43 -5.07
N SER A 105 1.26 -7.24 -6.36
CA SER A 105 1.69 -6.09 -7.14
C SER A 105 0.60 -5.74 -8.13
N HIS A 106 0.00 -4.57 -7.96
CA HIS A 106 -1.06 -4.09 -8.85
C HIS A 106 -0.75 -2.68 -9.32
N SER A 107 -1.02 -2.42 -10.58
CA SER A 107 -1.06 -1.08 -11.14
C SER A 107 -2.37 -0.86 -11.87
N ARG A 108 -2.92 0.33 -11.72
CA ARG A 108 -4.13 0.74 -12.42
C ARG A 108 -3.99 2.20 -12.84
N SER A 109 -4.27 2.45 -14.12
CA SER A 109 -4.62 3.76 -14.62
C SER A 109 -6.11 3.77 -14.93
N SER A 110 -6.85 4.79 -14.50
CA SER A 110 -8.23 4.94 -14.96
C SER A 110 -8.21 5.40 -16.40
N HIS A 111 -8.69 4.56 -17.31
CA HIS A 111 -8.98 4.92 -18.68
C HIS A 111 -10.49 4.78 -18.85
N ASP A 112 -11.23 5.87 -18.72
CA ASP A 112 -12.65 5.90 -19.07
C ASP A 112 -12.85 6.96 -20.16
N PHE A 113 -13.07 6.48 -21.39
CA PHE A 113 -13.25 7.30 -22.58
C PHE A 113 -14.72 7.66 -22.83
N LEU A 114 -15.64 7.14 -22.01
CA LEU A 114 -17.09 7.25 -22.19
C LEU A 114 -17.82 8.03 -21.10
N THR A 115 -17.26 8.10 -19.89
CA THR A 115 -17.89 8.74 -18.73
C THR A 115 -17.09 9.99 -18.36
N ALA A 116 -17.77 11.12 -18.21
CA ALA A 116 -17.15 12.38 -17.79
C ALA A 116 -16.73 12.39 -16.31
N ASP A 117 -16.99 11.31 -15.57
CA ASP A 117 -16.53 11.08 -14.21
C ASP A 117 -15.17 10.39 -14.23
N ARG A 118 -14.10 11.18 -14.11
CA ARG A 118 -12.78 10.64 -13.83
C ARG A 118 -12.70 10.30 -12.36
N ASP A 119 -12.52 9.01 -12.05
CA ASP A 119 -12.22 8.58 -10.69
C ASP A 119 -11.08 9.43 -10.09
N HIS A 120 -11.25 9.92 -8.86
CA HIS A 120 -10.14 10.57 -8.16
C HIS A 120 -9.01 9.55 -7.92
N ILE A 121 -7.75 10.00 -7.90
CA ILE A 121 -6.59 9.11 -7.67
C ILE A 121 -6.70 8.26 -6.40
N ASN A 122 -7.36 8.79 -5.36
CA ASN A 122 -7.61 8.05 -4.11
C ASN A 122 -8.59 6.89 -4.32
N ARG A 123 -9.59 7.04 -5.20
CA ARG A 123 -10.52 5.96 -5.57
C ARG A 123 -9.79 4.85 -6.33
N VAL A 124 -8.93 5.22 -7.27
CA VAL A 124 -8.07 4.26 -7.98
C VAL A 124 -7.16 3.52 -7.00
N ALA A 125 -6.53 4.24 -6.06
CA ALA A 125 -5.70 3.65 -5.03
C ALA A 125 -6.49 2.68 -4.13
N GLN A 126 -7.71 3.05 -3.71
CA GLN A 126 -8.57 2.19 -2.91
C GLN A 126 -8.89 0.89 -3.65
N ILE A 127 -9.28 0.97 -4.94
CA ILE A 127 -9.59 -0.25 -5.70
C ILE A 127 -8.36 -1.13 -5.90
N VAL A 128 -7.18 -0.53 -6.12
CA VAL A 128 -5.92 -1.28 -6.20
C VAL A 128 -5.66 -2.01 -4.87
N VAL A 129 -5.82 -1.35 -3.73
CA VAL A 129 -5.63 -1.96 -2.41
C VAL A 129 -6.67 -3.05 -2.14
N ALA A 130 -7.94 -2.82 -2.41
CA ALA A 130 -9.00 -3.81 -2.20
C ALA A 130 -8.70 -5.10 -2.98
N ASN A 131 -8.36 -4.99 -4.28
CA ASN A 131 -7.98 -6.13 -5.10
C ASN A 131 -6.73 -6.86 -4.57
N MET A 132 -5.79 -6.16 -3.92
CA MET A 132 -4.65 -6.79 -3.28
C MET A 132 -5.08 -7.58 -2.05
N ILE A 133 -5.90 -7.00 -1.17
CA ILE A 133 -6.38 -7.69 0.03
C ILE A 133 -7.27 -8.89 -0.32
N ASP A 134 -8.06 -8.82 -1.38
CA ASP A 134 -8.86 -9.96 -1.86
C ASP A 134 -8.00 -11.16 -2.30
N SER A 135 -6.70 -10.96 -2.60
CA SER A 135 -5.77 -12.05 -2.91
C SER A 135 -5.07 -12.64 -1.68
N LEU A 136 -5.39 -12.14 -0.48
CA LEU A 136 -4.89 -12.61 0.80
C LEU A 136 -5.87 -13.68 1.32
N ASP A 137 -5.85 -14.87 0.72
CA ASP A 137 -6.61 -16.05 1.17
C ASP A 137 -6.11 -16.58 2.53
#